data_AF-A0A2K3MY76-F1
#
_entry.id   AF-A0A2K3MY76-F1
#
_cell.length_a   1.000
_cell.length_b   1.000
_cell.length_c   1.000
_cell.angle_alpha   90.00
_cell.angle_beta   90.00
_cell.angle_gamma   90.00
#
_symmetry.space_group_name_H-M   'P 1'
#
loop_
_entity.id
_entity.type
_entity.pdbx_description
1 polymer ?
#
loop_
_entity_poly.entity_id
_entity_poly.type
_entity_poly.pdbx_seq_one_letter_code
_entity_poly.pdbx_strand_id
1 'polypeptide(L)'
;MEEIPLIEELKNLEELQRLIDMLLQIKPRNELNMNITLILEAMDCIMDEILEVYGKFRKEVNRVLVRVCDMGGKEEANIGLDIVRKTQLQGEKLISYFDFCKEIGVLNHSGCPKIVRFNDEEIEELKRILKGGDEKAIVVRDDSKKFENGLKTVITDQWEVFLDDIIVEVEQKQAPNAILSILDANNPFLDESYSIIPYNPVQNYDFPDLISL
;
A
#
# COMPACT_ATOMS: atom_id res chain seq x y z
N MET A 1 5.01 10.94 -5.15
CA MET A 1 4.75 10.49 -3.77
C MET A 1 4.14 9.12 -3.93
N GLU A 2 4.86 8.08 -3.54
CA GLU A 2 4.42 6.69 -3.69
C GLU A 2 3.23 6.48 -2.74
N GLU A 3 2.07 6.06 -3.26
CA GLU A 3 0.89 5.82 -2.41
C GLU A 3 1.14 4.58 -1.54
N ILE A 4 0.97 4.75 -0.22
CA ILE A 4 1.07 3.64 0.72
C ILE A 4 -0.04 2.61 0.41
N PRO A 5 0.27 1.30 0.32
CA PRO A 5 -0.71 0.25 0.13
C PRO A 5 -1.80 0.28 1.20
N LEU A 6 -3.06 0.03 0.82
CA LEU A 6 -4.20 0.06 1.75
C LEU A 6 -4.02 -0.87 2.96
N ILE A 7 -3.44 -2.05 2.74
CA ILE A 7 -3.16 -3.00 3.81
C ILE A 7 -2.13 -2.46 4.82
N GLU A 8 -1.18 -1.64 4.38
CA GLU A 8 -0.19 -1.02 5.26
C GLU A 8 -0.81 0.14 6.05
N GLU A 9 -1.71 0.91 5.44
CA GLU A 9 -2.49 1.91 6.18
C GLU A 9 -3.36 1.28 7.28
N LEU A 10 -4.00 0.16 6.99
CA LEU A 10 -4.80 -0.58 7.99
C LEU A 10 -3.92 -1.07 9.15
N LYS A 11 -2.75 -1.64 8.87
CA LYS A 11 -1.78 -2.04 9.91
C LYS A 11 -1.32 -0.85 10.76
N ASN A 12 -1.08 0.30 10.13
CA ASN A 12 -0.71 1.52 10.85
C ASN A 12 -1.84 1.98 11.80
N LEU A 13 -3.10 1.84 11.41
CA LEU A 13 -4.24 2.10 12.30
C LEU A 13 -4.29 1.13 13.48
N GLU A 14 -4.07 -0.17 13.25
CA GLU A 14 -4.03 -1.16 14.33
C GLU A 14 -2.90 -0.87 15.34
N GLU A 15 -1.72 -0.45 14.87
CA GLU A 15 -0.61 -0.05 15.73
C GLU A 15 -0.95 1.21 16.56
N LEU A 16 -1.62 2.20 15.95
CA LEU A 16 -2.12 3.35 16.69
C LEU A 16 -3.15 2.94 17.76
N GLN A 17 -4.07 2.02 17.44
CA GLN A 17 -5.00 1.49 18.43
C GLN A 17 -4.26 0.77 19.56
N ARG A 18 -3.25 -0.04 19.26
CA ARG A 18 -2.45 -0.72 20.28
C ARG A 18 -1.72 0.28 21.18
N LEU A 19 -1.16 1.34 20.62
CA LEU A 19 -0.50 2.40 21.38
C LEU A 19 -1.49 3.10 22.32
N ILE A 20 -2.70 3.43 21.85
CA ILE A 20 -3.77 3.99 22.68
C ILE A 20 -4.10 3.04 23.84
N ASP A 21 -4.27 1.75 23.58
CA ASP A 21 -4.53 0.76 24.63
C ASP A 21 -3.42 0.68 25.67
N MET A 22 -2.16 0.81 25.25
CA MET A 22 -1.00 0.81 26.15
C MET A 22 -0.96 2.06 27.02
N LEU A 23 -1.18 3.24 26.44
CA LEU A 23 -1.18 4.50 27.17
C LEU A 23 -2.30 4.54 28.23
N LEU A 24 -3.50 4.07 27.88
CA LEU A 24 -4.66 4.02 28.79
C LEU A 24 -4.46 3.06 29.99
N GLN A 25 -3.48 2.17 29.93
CA GLN A 25 -3.12 1.29 31.06
C GLN A 25 -2.23 1.97 32.10
N ILE A 26 -1.60 3.10 31.76
CA ILE A 26 -0.70 3.81 32.67
C ILE A 26 -1.54 4.50 33.74
N LYS A 27 -1.49 3.96 34.97
CA LYS A 27 -2.18 4.52 36.14
C LYS A 27 -1.27 4.44 37.36
N PRO A 28 -1.29 5.44 38.26
CA PRO A 28 -0.61 5.38 39.55
C PRO A 28 -1.10 4.16 40.35
N ARG A 29 -0.16 3.37 40.92
CA ARG A 29 -0.48 2.08 41.55
C ARG A 29 -0.58 2.08 43.08
N ASN A 30 -0.24 3.17 43.79
CA ASN A 30 -0.49 3.36 45.23
C ASN A 30 -0.04 4.75 45.71
N GLU A 31 -0.83 5.35 46.61
CA GLU A 31 -0.73 6.76 47.02
C GLU A 31 0.19 7.02 48.24
N LEU A 32 0.61 5.98 48.95
CA LEU A 32 1.03 6.16 50.35
C LEU A 32 2.42 6.76 50.57
N ASN A 33 3.31 6.88 49.58
CA ASN A 33 4.69 7.39 49.78
C ASN A 33 5.33 8.04 48.53
N MET A 34 4.57 8.40 47.50
CA MET A 34 5.13 8.97 46.27
C MET A 34 4.98 10.50 46.23
N ASN A 35 5.90 11.16 45.52
CA ASN A 35 5.79 12.60 45.27
C ASN A 35 4.59 12.84 44.34
N ILE A 36 3.46 13.21 44.95
CA ILE A 36 2.18 13.44 44.29
C ILE A 36 2.33 14.45 43.15
N THR A 37 3.13 15.51 43.33
CA THR A 37 3.36 16.52 42.30
C THR A 37 4.02 15.94 41.05
N LEU A 38 5.06 15.10 41.21
CA LEU A 38 5.70 14.45 40.07
C LEU A 38 4.78 13.46 39.36
N ILE A 39 3.91 12.76 40.12
CA ILE A 39 2.91 11.87 39.54
C ILE A 39 1.93 12.67 38.69
N LEU A 40 1.39 13.77 39.22
CA LEU A 40 0.41 14.58 38.51
C LEU A 40 1.00 15.18 37.22
N GLU A 41 2.24 15.68 37.28
CA GLU A 41 2.96 16.18 36.09
C GLU A 41 3.14 15.08 35.04
N ALA A 42 3.57 13.89 35.45
CA ALA A 42 3.74 12.76 34.54
C ALA A 42 2.40 12.32 33.93
N MET A 43 1.33 12.32 34.73
CA MET A 43 -0.01 12.00 34.25
C MET A 43 -0.55 13.05 33.27
N ASP A 44 -0.21 14.32 33.45
CA ASP A 44 -0.55 15.39 32.50
C ASP A 44 0.14 15.17 31.15
N CYS A 45 1.44 14.86 31.16
CA CYS A 45 2.18 14.49 29.95
C CYS A 45 1.58 13.24 29.25
N ILE A 46 1.17 12.23 30.02
CA ILE A 46 0.52 11.03 29.46
C ILE A 46 -0.82 11.40 28.83
N MET A 47 -1.59 12.28 29.47
CA MET A 47 -2.85 12.76 28.91
C MET A 47 -2.63 13.47 27.58
N ASP A 48 -1.65 14.38 27.48
CA ASP A 48 -1.31 15.06 26.23
C ASP A 48 -0.93 14.07 25.13
N GLU A 49 -0.08 13.07 25.44
CA GLU A 49 0.32 12.03 24.48
C GLU A 49 -0.88 11.20 24.00
N ILE A 50 -1.79 10.81 24.91
CA ILE A 50 -3.02 10.08 24.54
C ILE A 50 -3.86 10.91 23.56
N LEU A 51 -4.01 12.20 23.82
CA LEU A 51 -4.80 13.09 22.97
C LEU A 51 -4.17 13.29 21.61
N GLU A 52 -2.84 13.39 21.53
CA GLU A 52 -2.11 13.49 20.28
C GLU A 52 -2.25 12.22 19.44
N VAL A 53 -1.99 11.04 20.04
CA VAL A 53 -2.10 9.75 19.35
C VAL A 53 -3.53 9.49 18.90
N TYR A 54 -4.53 9.74 19.77
CA TYR A 54 -5.94 9.60 19.42
C TYR A 54 -6.38 10.58 18.33
N GLY A 55 -5.88 11.82 18.39
CA GLY A 55 -6.12 12.84 17.37
C GLY A 55 -5.57 12.44 16.01
N LYS A 56 -4.38 11.83 15.97
CA LYS A 56 -3.80 11.25 14.75
C LYS A 56 -4.66 10.09 14.25
N PHE A 57 -4.96 9.11 15.10
CA PHE A 57 -5.81 7.98 14.77
C PHE A 57 -7.15 8.41 14.15
N ARG A 58 -7.83 9.37 14.78
CA ARG A 58 -9.11 9.91 14.32
C ARG A 58 -9.05 10.53 12.91
N LYS A 59 -7.96 11.19 12.56
CA LYS A 59 -7.79 11.79 11.23
C LYS A 59 -7.58 10.70 10.17
N GLU A 60 -6.76 9.71 10.49
CA GLU A 60 -6.38 8.64 9.58
C GLU A 60 -7.53 7.66 9.33
N VAL A 61 -8.28 7.28 10.37
CA VAL A 61 -9.29 6.21 10.27
C VAL A 61 -10.39 6.52 9.25
N ASN A 62 -10.89 7.76 9.21
CA ASN A 62 -11.94 8.14 8.27
C ASN A 62 -11.44 8.04 6.81
N ARG A 63 -10.20 8.46 6.54
CA ARG A 63 -9.61 8.38 5.20
C ARG A 63 -9.45 6.92 4.77
N VAL A 64 -8.90 6.08 5.63
CA VAL A 64 -8.62 4.68 5.32
C VAL A 64 -9.92 3.90 5.12
N LEU A 65 -10.94 4.11 5.95
CA LEU A 65 -12.22 3.41 5.80
C LEU A 65 -12.91 3.73 4.47
N VAL A 66 -12.88 4.99 4.01
CA VAL A 66 -13.38 5.34 2.67
C VAL A 66 -12.65 4.55 1.58
N ARG A 67 -11.31 4.44 1.66
CA ARG A 67 -10.54 3.63 0.71
C ARG A 67 -10.92 2.14 0.76
N VAL A 68 -11.18 1.60 1.95
CA VAL A 68 -11.67 0.21 2.08
C VAL A 68 -13.02 0.04 1.38
N CYS A 69 -13.94 0.99 1.54
CA CYS A 69 -15.24 0.95 0.86
C CYS A 69 -15.14 1.08 -0.66
N ASP A 70 -14.19 1.87 -1.17
CA ASP A 70 -14.05 2.15 -2.60
C ASP A 70 -13.36 1.01 -3.37
N MET A 71 -12.26 0.47 -2.81
CA MET A 71 -11.35 -0.45 -3.50
C MET A 71 -10.89 -1.65 -2.65
N GLY A 72 -11.32 -1.76 -1.40
CA GLY A 72 -10.93 -2.83 -0.49
C GLY A 72 -11.57 -4.18 -0.84
N GLY A 73 -10.84 -5.26 -0.57
CA GLY A 73 -11.34 -6.62 -0.67
C GLY A 73 -11.92 -7.11 0.66
N LYS A 74 -12.20 -8.42 0.70
CA LYS A 74 -12.77 -9.08 1.87
C LYS A 74 -11.87 -8.98 3.11
N GLU A 75 -10.56 -9.06 2.92
CA GLU A 75 -9.57 -8.99 4.00
C GLU A 75 -9.50 -7.58 4.59
N GLU A 76 -9.39 -6.56 3.75
CA GLU A 76 -9.35 -5.16 4.16
C GLU A 76 -10.65 -4.74 4.85
N ALA A 77 -11.80 -5.21 4.36
CA ALA A 77 -13.10 -4.97 5.00
C ALA A 77 -13.22 -5.65 6.37
N ASN A 78 -12.65 -6.84 6.54
CA ASN A 78 -12.60 -7.52 7.83
C ASN A 78 -11.79 -6.71 8.86
N ILE A 79 -10.57 -6.31 8.48
CA ILE A 79 -9.68 -5.50 9.34
C ILE A 79 -10.34 -4.15 9.65
N GLY A 80 -10.91 -3.48 8.64
CA GLY A 80 -11.61 -2.21 8.81
C GLY A 80 -12.77 -2.30 9.80
N LEU A 81 -13.54 -3.40 9.76
CA LEU A 81 -14.64 -3.63 10.69
C LEU A 81 -14.15 -3.84 12.12
N ASP A 82 -13.04 -4.57 12.31
CA ASP A 82 -12.44 -4.77 13.62
C ASP A 82 -11.85 -3.48 14.20
N ILE A 83 -11.23 -2.63 13.36
CA ILE A 83 -10.79 -1.28 13.73
C ILE A 83 -11.97 -0.45 14.22
N VAL A 84 -13.10 -0.45 13.50
CA VAL A 84 -14.30 0.31 13.89
C VAL A 84 -14.83 -0.15 15.25
N ARG A 85 -15.02 -1.46 15.45
CA ARG A 85 -15.49 -2.03 16.72
C ARG A 85 -14.55 -1.69 17.88
N LYS A 86 -13.24 -1.85 17.66
CA LYS A 86 -12.24 -1.56 18.68
C LYS A 86 -12.19 -0.08 19.04
N THR A 87 -12.37 0.81 18.05
CA THR A 87 -12.42 2.26 18.29
C THR A 87 -13.59 2.66 19.19
N GLN A 88 -14.76 2.03 19.02
CA GLN A 88 -15.91 2.29 19.89
C GLN A 88 -15.57 1.95 21.35
N LEU A 89 -14.98 0.77 21.58
CA LEU A 89 -14.54 0.34 22.91
C LEU A 89 -13.44 1.25 23.49
N GLN A 90 -12.48 1.67 22.66
CA GLN A 90 -11.43 2.59 23.08
C GLN A 90 -11.97 3.97 23.44
N GLY A 91 -13.01 4.43 22.75
CA GLY A 91 -13.69 5.67 23.07
C GLY A 91 -14.27 5.68 24.49
N GLU A 92 -14.92 4.58 24.89
CA GLU A 92 -15.45 4.41 26.25
C GLU A 92 -14.34 4.39 27.30
N LYS A 93 -13.27 3.61 27.04
CA LYS A 93 -12.09 3.56 27.93
C LYS A 93 -11.42 4.92 28.08
N LEU A 94 -11.34 5.69 27.00
CA LEU A 94 -10.74 7.03 26.99
C LEU A 94 -11.54 8.00 27.85
N ILE A 95 -12.87 7.94 27.79
CA ILE A 95 -13.74 8.74 28.67
C ILE A 95 -13.49 8.36 30.13
N SER A 96 -13.52 7.05 30.48
CA SER A 96 -13.27 6.61 31.85
C SER A 96 -11.88 6.97 32.36
N TYR A 97 -10.87 6.97 31.47
CA TYR A 97 -9.51 7.39 31.82
C TYR A 97 -9.42 8.90 32.07
N PHE A 98 -10.10 9.70 31.25
CA PHE A 98 -10.19 11.15 31.46
C PHE A 98 -10.85 11.49 32.80
N ASP A 99 -11.96 10.82 33.13
CA ASP A 99 -12.63 10.99 34.42
C ASP A 99 -11.71 10.60 35.58
N PHE A 100 -11.00 9.48 35.47
CA PHE A 100 -9.99 9.06 36.45
C PHE A 100 -8.90 10.13 36.66
N CYS A 101 -8.32 10.67 35.58
CA CYS A 101 -7.30 11.71 35.68
C CYS A 101 -7.84 12.98 36.35
N LYS A 102 -9.09 13.34 36.08
CA LYS A 102 -9.76 14.46 36.72
C LYS A 102 -9.98 14.22 38.23
N GLU A 103 -10.37 13.01 38.61
CA GLU A 103 -10.59 12.63 40.02
C GLU A 103 -9.31 12.72 40.86
N ILE A 104 -8.17 12.31 40.31
CA ILE A 104 -6.87 12.38 41.02
C ILE A 104 -6.24 13.78 40.98
N GLY A 105 -6.86 14.74 40.27
CA GLY A 105 -6.41 16.14 40.23
C GLY A 105 -5.43 16.50 39.12
N VAL A 106 -5.35 15.71 38.03
CA VAL A 106 -4.61 16.11 36.82
C VAL A 106 -5.33 17.31 36.18
N LEU A 107 -4.62 18.44 36.10
CA LEU A 107 -5.16 19.73 35.67
C LEU A 107 -5.11 19.87 34.15
N ASN A 108 -5.98 19.15 33.44
CA ASN A 108 -5.91 19.20 31.98
C ASN A 108 -6.34 20.57 31.41
N HIS A 109 -5.54 21.14 30.51
CA HIS A 109 -5.85 22.35 29.74
C HIS A 109 -6.78 22.09 28.54
N SER A 110 -6.92 20.83 28.15
CA SER A 110 -7.76 20.39 27.04
C SER A 110 -8.88 19.48 27.56
N GLY A 111 -10.12 19.83 27.26
CA GLY A 111 -11.27 19.03 27.66
C GLY A 111 -11.27 17.64 27.00
N CYS A 112 -12.10 16.73 27.50
CA CYS A 112 -12.26 15.38 26.93
C CYS A 112 -12.42 15.43 25.39
N PRO A 113 -11.66 14.64 24.64
CA PRO A 113 -11.68 14.68 23.18
C PRO A 113 -13.04 14.20 22.66
N LYS A 114 -13.45 14.73 21.51
CA LYS A 114 -14.62 14.20 20.79
C LYS A 114 -14.30 12.80 20.29
N ILE A 115 -14.97 11.81 20.86
CA ILE A 115 -14.84 10.40 20.45
C ILE A 115 -15.32 10.23 19.01
N VAL A 116 -14.56 9.47 18.23
CA VAL A 116 -14.90 9.08 16.85
C VAL A 116 -16.21 8.31 16.87
N ARG A 117 -17.14 8.75 16.04
CA ARG A 117 -18.36 8.01 15.70
C ARG A 117 -18.28 7.69 14.23
N PHE A 118 -18.53 6.42 13.91
CA PHE A 118 -18.65 5.95 12.54
C PHE A 118 -20.12 5.95 12.17
N ASN A 119 -20.40 6.22 10.89
CA ASN A 119 -21.77 6.19 10.42
C ASN A 119 -22.23 4.74 10.22
N ASP A 120 -23.51 4.48 10.45
CA ASP A 120 -24.06 3.14 10.27
C ASP A 120 -23.95 2.69 8.80
N GLU A 121 -23.99 3.63 7.85
CA GLU A 121 -23.80 3.33 6.43
C GLU A 121 -22.39 2.76 6.13
N GLU A 122 -21.34 3.32 6.74
CA GLU A 122 -19.95 2.83 6.56
C GLU A 122 -19.78 1.43 7.14
N ILE A 123 -20.42 1.15 8.28
CA ILE A 123 -20.38 -0.16 8.92
C ILE A 123 -21.13 -1.20 8.08
N GLU A 124 -22.29 -0.85 7.54
CA GLU A 124 -23.05 -1.75 6.68
C GLU A 124 -22.35 -1.99 5.33
N GLU A 125 -21.65 -0.99 4.79
CA GLU A 125 -20.79 -1.13 3.62
C GLU A 125 -19.69 -2.17 3.85
N LEU A 126 -18.93 -2.04 4.93
CA LEU A 126 -17.87 -3.00 5.30
C LEU A 126 -18.44 -4.42 5.45
N LYS A 127 -19.62 -4.55 6.07
CA LYS A 127 -20.31 -5.85 6.18
C LYS A 127 -20.73 -6.39 4.82
N ARG A 128 -21.12 -5.54 3.88
CA ARG A 128 -21.51 -5.95 2.53
C ARG A 128 -20.29 -6.48 1.77
N ILE A 129 -19.18 -5.77 1.78
CA ILE A 129 -17.91 -6.21 1.16
C ILE A 129 -17.48 -7.55 1.76
N LEU A 130 -17.55 -7.69 3.09
CA LEU A 130 -17.19 -8.94 3.78
C LEU A 130 -18.05 -10.14 3.37
N LYS A 131 -19.36 -9.92 3.15
CA LYS A 131 -20.31 -10.94 2.70
C LYS A 131 -20.15 -11.33 1.23
N GLY A 132 -19.28 -10.64 0.48
CA GLY A 132 -19.12 -10.83 -0.96
C GLY A 132 -20.21 -10.12 -1.77
N GLY A 133 -20.75 -9.02 -1.25
CA GLY A 133 -21.78 -8.23 -1.91
C GLY A 133 -21.26 -7.60 -3.19
N ASP A 134 -21.68 -8.22 -4.30
CA ASP A 134 -21.36 -7.97 -5.69
C ASP A 134 -19.87 -7.82 -5.96
N GLU A 135 -19.30 -8.90 -6.50
CA GLU A 135 -18.25 -8.79 -7.51
C GLU A 135 -18.61 -7.58 -8.39
N LYS A 136 -17.93 -6.44 -8.19
CA LYS A 136 -17.74 -5.46 -9.25
C LYS A 136 -16.84 -6.14 -10.29
N ALA A 137 -17.32 -7.25 -10.86
CA ALA A 137 -16.82 -7.79 -12.09
C ALA A 137 -16.88 -6.62 -13.04
N ILE A 138 -15.72 -6.17 -13.50
CA ILE A 138 -15.62 -5.30 -14.64
C ILE A 138 -16.21 -6.12 -15.78
N VAL A 139 -17.52 -6.01 -15.98
CA VAL A 139 -18.16 -6.48 -17.20
C VAL A 139 -17.65 -5.52 -18.26
N VAL A 140 -16.53 -5.89 -18.88
CA VAL A 140 -16.20 -5.39 -20.20
C VAL A 140 -17.42 -5.74 -21.04
N ARG A 141 -18.31 -4.77 -21.24
CA ARG A 141 -19.30 -4.89 -22.30
C ARG A 141 -18.49 -4.97 -23.56
N ASP A 142 -18.36 -6.18 -24.07
CA ASP A 142 -18.04 -6.40 -25.46
C ASP A 142 -19.20 -5.81 -26.25
N ASP A 143 -19.15 -4.50 -26.53
CA ASP A 143 -19.92 -3.87 -27.59
C ASP A 143 -19.31 -4.35 -28.92
N SER A 144 -19.35 -5.68 -29.14
CA SER A 144 -19.13 -6.28 -30.45
C SER A 144 -20.34 -5.94 -31.31
N LYS A 145 -20.33 -4.70 -31.82
CA LYS A 145 -20.86 -4.44 -33.16
C LYS A 145 -20.19 -5.49 -34.05
N LYS A 146 -20.98 -6.47 -34.47
CA LYS A 146 -20.62 -7.44 -35.52
C LYS A 146 -20.04 -6.65 -36.68
N PHE A 147 -18.71 -6.57 -36.75
CA PHE A 147 -18.05 -6.40 -38.02
C PHE A 147 -18.18 -7.75 -38.70
N GLU A 148 -19.16 -7.84 -39.59
CA GLU A 148 -19.17 -8.84 -40.65
C GLU A 148 -17.91 -8.63 -41.49
N ASN A 149 -16.81 -9.25 -41.05
CA ASN A 149 -15.65 -9.64 -41.84
C ASN A 149 -14.82 -10.56 -40.93
N GLY A 150 -15.16 -11.84 -40.98
CA GLY A 150 -14.61 -12.86 -40.10
C GLY A 150 -13.10 -12.99 -40.23
N LEU A 151 -12.38 -12.62 -39.18
CA LEU A 151 -10.99 -13.03 -39.01
C LEU A 151 -11.00 -14.48 -38.53
N LYS A 152 -10.65 -15.39 -39.44
CA LYS A 152 -10.44 -16.80 -39.15
C LYS A 152 -9.02 -16.99 -38.64
N THR A 153 -8.88 -17.31 -37.36
CA THR A 153 -7.60 -17.77 -36.82
C THR A 153 -7.29 -19.15 -37.36
N VAL A 154 -6.12 -19.32 -37.97
CA VAL A 154 -5.62 -20.62 -38.44
C VAL A 154 -4.54 -21.07 -37.46
N ILE A 155 -4.80 -22.15 -36.74
CA ILE A 155 -3.82 -22.81 -35.89
C ILE A 155 -3.14 -23.87 -36.77
N THR A 156 -1.82 -23.80 -36.92
CA THR A 156 -1.03 -24.80 -37.64
C THR A 156 -0.14 -25.54 -36.65
N ASP A 157 0.08 -26.83 -36.89
CA ASP A 157 1.02 -27.65 -36.11
C ASP A 157 2.45 -27.58 -36.67
N GLN A 158 2.72 -26.60 -37.55
CA GLN A 158 4.02 -26.42 -38.20
C GLN A 158 4.73 -25.25 -37.53
N TRP A 159 5.87 -25.53 -36.90
CA TRP A 159 6.73 -24.50 -36.33
C TRP A 159 7.43 -23.74 -37.45
N GLU A 160 7.18 -22.44 -37.55
CA GLU A 160 7.94 -21.55 -38.41
C GLU A 160 9.31 -21.31 -37.75
N VAL A 161 10.39 -21.69 -38.44
CA VAL A 161 11.76 -21.48 -37.96
C VAL A 161 12.27 -20.19 -38.58
N PHE A 162 12.54 -19.19 -37.75
CA PHE A 162 13.11 -17.92 -38.16
C PHE A 162 14.60 -18.12 -38.49
N LEU A 163 15.05 -17.58 -39.63
CA LEU A 163 16.44 -17.73 -40.12
C LEU A 163 17.46 -16.90 -39.32
N ASP A 164 17.04 -16.22 -38.25
CA ASP A 164 17.88 -15.37 -37.40
C ASP A 164 18.96 -16.18 -36.65
N ASP A 165 18.85 -17.52 -36.61
CA ASP A 165 19.84 -18.43 -36.02
C ASP A 165 20.88 -18.96 -37.02
N ILE A 166 20.86 -18.53 -38.29
CA ILE A 166 21.93 -18.90 -39.23
C ILE A 166 23.12 -17.97 -39.03
N ILE A 167 24.09 -18.43 -38.23
CA ILE A 167 25.45 -17.88 -38.23
C ILE A 167 26.05 -18.17 -39.62
N VAL A 168 26.04 -17.17 -40.49
CA VAL A 168 26.78 -17.21 -41.75
C VAL A 168 28.25 -17.00 -41.42
N GLU A 169 29.02 -18.09 -41.34
CA GLU A 169 30.49 -18.01 -41.38
C GLU A 169 30.91 -17.40 -42.73
N VAL A 170 31.34 -16.15 -42.70
CA VAL A 170 31.85 -15.44 -43.87
C VAL A 170 33.29 -15.90 -44.13
N GLU A 171 33.45 -16.95 -44.94
CA GLU A 171 34.72 -17.15 -45.65
C GLU A 171 34.77 -16.24 -46.88
N GLN A 172 35.65 -15.24 -46.82
CA GLN A 172 35.97 -14.32 -47.91
C GLN A 172 36.57 -15.04 -49.10
N LYS A 173 35.85 -15.20 -50.23
CA LYS A 173 36.45 -15.21 -51.58
C LYS A 173 35.52 -14.57 -52.62
N GLN A 174 35.97 -13.42 -53.13
CA GLN A 174 35.75 -12.80 -54.45
C GLN A 174 34.42 -13.05 -55.20
N ALA A 175 33.65 -11.97 -55.34
CA ALA A 175 32.56 -11.76 -56.32
C ALA A 175 33.09 -11.78 -57.80
N PRO A 176 32.27 -11.77 -58.88
CA PRO A 176 30.89 -11.22 -58.91
C PRO A 176 29.84 -11.84 -59.88
N ASN A 177 28.61 -11.30 -59.75
CA ASN A 177 27.49 -11.20 -60.71
C ASN A 177 26.40 -12.30 -60.74
N ALA A 178 25.27 -12.04 -60.07
CA ALA A 178 23.95 -11.86 -60.72
C ALA A 178 22.90 -11.38 -59.69
N ILE A 179 22.04 -10.46 -60.14
CA ILE A 179 21.16 -9.56 -59.39
C ILE A 179 19.74 -10.12 -59.28
N LEU A 180 19.01 -9.85 -58.19
CA LEU A 180 17.61 -9.33 -58.12
C LEU A 180 17.06 -9.51 -56.68
N SER A 181 17.07 -8.49 -55.83
CA SER A 181 16.08 -7.39 -55.73
C SER A 181 14.73 -7.79 -55.14
N ILE A 182 14.60 -7.77 -53.81
CA ILE A 182 13.40 -7.28 -53.10
C ILE A 182 13.87 -6.60 -51.79
N LEU A 183 14.33 -5.35 -51.90
CA LEU A 183 14.42 -4.42 -50.78
C LEU A 183 13.19 -3.53 -50.89
N ASP A 184 12.13 -3.84 -50.15
CA ASP A 184 11.08 -2.89 -49.84
C ASP A 184 10.50 -3.25 -48.47
N ALA A 185 11.26 -2.88 -47.44
CA ALA A 185 10.74 -2.71 -46.10
C ALA A 185 11.17 -1.33 -45.64
N ASN A 186 10.29 -0.35 -45.85
CA ASN A 186 10.35 0.95 -45.20
C ASN A 186 10.26 0.72 -43.68
N ASN A 187 11.41 0.52 -43.05
CA ASN A 187 11.54 0.45 -41.61
C ASN A 187 11.71 1.87 -41.07
N PRO A 188 10.73 2.43 -40.34
CA PRO A 188 10.75 3.81 -39.87
C PRO A 188 11.72 4.05 -38.69
N PHE A 189 12.51 3.04 -38.31
CA PHE A 189 13.49 3.13 -37.21
C PHE A 189 14.95 3.19 -37.69
N LEU A 190 15.20 3.31 -38.99
CA LEU A 190 16.56 3.40 -39.57
C LEU A 190 17.06 4.84 -39.77
N ASP A 191 16.61 5.79 -38.93
CA ASP A 191 17.26 7.11 -38.89
C ASP A 191 18.37 7.08 -37.82
N GLU A 192 19.60 7.09 -38.30
CA GLU A 192 20.84 7.08 -37.52
C GLU A 192 21.02 8.37 -36.73
N SER A 193 20.69 8.37 -35.44
CA SER A 193 21.52 9.02 -34.39
C SER A 193 20.95 8.84 -32.99
N TYR A 194 21.29 7.72 -32.36
CA TYR A 194 21.48 7.71 -30.92
C TYR A 194 22.93 7.31 -30.65
N SER A 195 23.74 8.30 -30.32
CA SER A 195 25.05 8.11 -29.71
C SER A 195 24.84 7.41 -28.37
N ILE A 196 24.88 6.07 -28.38
CA ILE A 196 25.00 5.29 -27.17
C ILE A 196 26.45 5.47 -26.71
N ILE A 197 26.57 6.04 -25.52
CA ILE A 197 27.77 6.25 -24.70
C ILE A 197 28.87 5.21 -25.01
N PRO A 198 30.15 5.61 -25.14
CA PRO A 198 31.24 4.66 -25.37
C PRO A 198 31.21 3.55 -24.31
N TYR A 199 31.11 2.31 -24.76
CA TYR A 199 31.27 1.14 -23.89
C TYR A 199 32.69 1.14 -23.34
N ASN A 200 32.82 1.49 -22.06
CA ASN A 200 34.07 1.37 -21.33
C ASN A 200 34.06 -0.02 -20.68
N PRO A 201 34.94 -0.96 -21.06
CA PRO A 201 35.00 -2.25 -20.39
C PRO A 201 35.34 -2.04 -18.91
N VAL A 202 34.47 -2.53 -18.04
CA VAL A 202 34.63 -2.49 -16.59
C VAL A 202 35.95 -3.18 -16.24
N GLN A 203 36.85 -2.45 -15.60
CA GLN A 203 38.06 -3.04 -15.02
C GLN A 203 37.63 -4.06 -13.96
N ASN A 204 38.11 -5.30 -14.07
CA ASN A 204 37.99 -6.31 -13.03
C ASN A 204 38.62 -5.76 -11.74
N TYR A 205 37.78 -5.28 -10.83
CA TYR A 205 38.15 -5.07 -9.46
C TYR A 205 37.84 -6.36 -8.70
N ASP A 206 38.89 -7.10 -8.36
CA ASP A 206 38.81 -8.17 -7.37
C ASP A 206 38.34 -7.55 -6.05
N PHE A 207 37.12 -7.88 -5.63
CA PHE A 207 36.60 -7.46 -4.33
C PHE A 207 37.42 -8.16 -3.22
N PRO A 208 37.94 -7.41 -2.22
CA PRO A 208 38.58 -8.05 -1.08
C PRO A 208 37.51 -8.75 -0.23
N ASP A 209 37.76 -10.03 0.06
CA ASP A 209 36.90 -10.87 0.88
C ASP A 209 36.90 -10.36 2.33
N LEU A 210 35.75 -9.92 2.85
CA LEU A 210 35.62 -9.29 4.17
C LEU A 210 35.40 -10.29 5.32
N ILE A 211 35.66 -11.58 5.09
CA ILE A 211 35.56 -12.62 6.12
C ILE A 211 36.96 -13.16 6.43
N SER A 212 37.82 -12.29 6.94
CA SER A 212 39.06 -12.68 7.64
C SER A 212 39.55 -11.53 8.52
N LEU A 213 38.86 -11.30 9.65
CA LEU A 213 39.45 -11.26 11.00
C LEU A 213 38.37 -11.14 12.07
#